data_AF-A0A0F7TX76-F1
#
_entry.id   AF-A0A0F7TX76-F1
#
_cell.length_a   1.000
_cell.length_b   1.000
_cell.length_c   1.000
_cell.angle_alpha   90.00
_cell.angle_beta   90.00
_cell.angle_gamma   90.00
#
_symmetry.space_group_name_H-M   'P 1'
#
loop_
_entity.id
_entity.type
_entity.pdbx_description
1 polymer ?
#
loop_
_entity_poly.entity_id
_entity_poly.type
_entity_poly.pdbx_seq_one_letter_code
_entity_poly.pdbx_strand_id
1 'polypeptide(L)'
;MSFHASATKIELEDGHILKATLRNSEGEEVDSELDLNKIIGNNDGSFQWEGENFQDSAEDIEFSRDERDDGEAIPVLRAQLGNLEGENVSADINLAERIANEDGHLVFI
;
A
#
# COMPACT_ATOMS: atom_id res chain seq x y z
N MET A 1 -11.47 2.09 9.64
CA MET A 1 -10.78 3.40 9.63
C MET A 1 -9.57 3.25 8.73
N SER A 2 -9.27 4.20 7.85
CA SER A 2 -8.09 4.11 6.99
C SER A 2 -6.83 4.10 7.85
N PHE A 3 -5.92 3.16 7.62
CA PHE A 3 -4.79 2.92 8.53
C PHE A 3 -3.91 4.16 8.73
N HIS A 4 -3.65 4.91 7.66
CA HIS A 4 -2.74 6.06 7.63
C HIS A 4 -3.17 7.21 8.54
N ALA A 5 -4.47 7.41 8.77
CA ALA A 5 -4.97 8.47 9.65
C ALA A 5 -4.57 8.26 11.12
N SER A 6 -4.32 7.00 11.51
CA SER A 6 -3.93 6.59 12.86
C SER A 6 -2.46 6.14 12.97
N ALA A 7 -1.71 6.21 11.87
CA ALA A 7 -0.35 5.72 11.81
C ALA A 7 0.64 6.82 12.20
N THR A 8 1.55 6.52 13.11
CA THR A 8 2.66 7.43 13.47
C THR A 8 3.81 7.30 12.49
N LYS A 9 3.99 6.11 11.90
CA LYS A 9 5.04 5.78 10.93
C LYS A 9 4.48 4.85 9.86
N ILE A 10 4.86 5.07 8.61
CA ILE A 10 4.53 4.19 7.47
C ILE A 10 5.77 4.13 6.58
N GLU A 11 6.21 2.92 6.27
CA GLU A 11 7.37 2.64 5.44
C GLU A 11 7.09 1.44 4.53
N LEU A 12 7.73 1.42 3.37
CA LEU A 12 7.74 0.28 2.47
C LEU A 12 9.11 -0.38 2.53
N GLU A 13 9.15 -1.65 2.92
CA GLU A 13 10.35 -2.47 2.97
C GLU A 13 10.32 -3.51 1.86
N ASP A 14 11.49 -3.79 1.27
CA ASP A 14 11.66 -4.73 0.15
C ASP A 14 10.73 -4.49 -1.06
N GLY A 15 10.17 -3.28 -1.18
CA GLY A 15 9.25 -2.90 -2.26
C GLY A 15 7.83 -3.48 -2.14
N HIS A 16 7.53 -4.28 -1.12
CA HIS A 16 6.22 -4.93 -1.01
C HIS A 16 5.73 -5.18 0.42
N ILE A 17 6.57 -5.01 1.44
CA ILE A 17 6.17 -5.13 2.84
C ILE A 17 5.81 -3.75 3.36
N LEU A 18 4.52 -3.49 3.53
CA LEU A 18 4.03 -2.27 4.17
C LEU A 18 4.19 -2.40 5.68
N LYS A 19 5.06 -1.58 6.28
CA LYS A 19 5.23 -1.50 7.74
C LYS A 19 4.60 -0.22 8.26
N ALA A 20 3.83 -0.32 9.32
CA ALA A 20 3.24 0.83 9.99
C ALA A 20 3.22 0.67 11.51
N THR A 21 3.49 1.77 12.21
CA THR A 21 3.24 1.87 13.65
C THR A 21 1.86 2.48 13.83
N LEU A 22 0.92 1.68 14.35
CA LEU A 22 -0.50 1.97 14.43
C LEU A 22 -0.96 2.07 15.88
N ARG A 23 -1.93 2.94 16.15
CA ARG A 23 -2.55 3.02 17.48
C ARG A 23 -3.67 1.99 17.65
N ASN A 24 -3.65 1.23 18.74
CA ASN A 24 -4.73 0.31 19.11
C ASN A 24 -5.86 1.01 19.91
N SER A 25 -6.91 0.27 20.27
CA SER A 25 -8.07 0.78 21.02
C SER A 25 -7.75 1.20 22.46
N GLU A 26 -6.70 0.64 23.06
CA GLU A 26 -6.17 1.03 24.37
C GLU A 26 -5.29 2.29 24.29
N GLY A 27 -4.98 2.74 23.08
CA GLY A 27 -4.19 3.93 22.80
C GLY A 27 -2.69 3.71 22.76
N GLU A 28 -2.23 2.46 22.78
CA GLU A 28 -0.84 2.03 22.63
C GLU A 28 -0.43 1.97 21.16
N GLU A 29 0.88 2.12 20.89
CA GLU A 29 1.45 1.99 19.55
C GLU A 29 1.90 0.55 19.31
N VAL A 30 1.46 -0.03 18.19
CA VAL A 30 1.72 -1.40 17.77
C VAL A 30 2.37 -1.36 16.39
N ASP A 31 3.51 -2.02 16.24
CA ASP A 31 4.12 -2.23 14.93
C ASP A 31 3.42 -3.38 14.21
N SER A 32 2.95 -3.10 12.99
CA SER A 32 2.29 -4.05 12.12
C SER A 32 2.92 -4.04 10.74
N GLU A 33 2.95 -5.20 10.11
CA GLU A 33 3.40 -5.37 8.73
C GLU A 33 2.32 -6.08 7.91
N LEU A 34 2.24 -5.72 6.62
CA LEU A 34 1.34 -6.34 5.65
C LEU A 34 2.10 -6.54 4.33
N ASP A 35 2.11 -7.78 3.89
CA ASP A 35 2.70 -8.16 2.60
C ASP A 35 1.71 -7.83 1.48
N LEU A 36 2.04 -6.82 0.68
CA LEU A 36 1.21 -6.32 -0.41
C LEU A 36 1.11 -7.32 -1.57
N ASN A 37 2.08 -8.22 -1.76
CA ASN A 37 1.97 -9.25 -2.80
C ASN A 37 0.89 -10.29 -2.52
N LYS A 38 0.37 -10.36 -1.29
CA LYS A 38 -0.73 -11.27 -0.96
C LYS A 38 -2.10 -10.73 -1.37
N ILE A 39 -2.17 -9.43 -1.70
CA ILE A 39 -3.44 -8.72 -1.89
C ILE A 39 -3.45 -7.79 -3.10
N ILE A 40 -2.29 -7.55 -3.72
CA ILE A 40 -2.12 -6.73 -4.92
C ILE A 40 -1.42 -7.57 -6.00
N GLY A 41 -2.05 -7.63 -7.17
CA GLY A 41 -1.46 -8.16 -8.40
C GLY A 41 -1.27 -7.09 -9.46
N ASN A 42 -0.67 -7.48 -10.57
CA ASN A 42 -0.58 -6.70 -11.80
C ASN A 42 -1.54 -7.28 -12.85
N ASN A 43 -2.48 -6.49 -13.31
CA ASN A 43 -3.41 -6.83 -14.39
C ASN A 43 -3.18 -5.89 -15.58
N ASP A 44 -2.37 -6.35 -16.53
CA ASP A 44 -2.06 -5.65 -17.79
C ASP A 44 -1.52 -4.21 -17.57
N GLY A 45 -0.53 -4.08 -16.68
CA GLY A 45 0.09 -2.80 -16.36
C GLY A 45 -0.69 -1.95 -15.34
N SER A 46 -1.71 -2.52 -14.68
CA SER A 46 -2.50 -1.84 -13.65
C SER A 46 -2.51 -2.63 -12.35
N PHE A 47 -2.42 -1.96 -11.21
CA PHE A 47 -2.60 -2.60 -9.92
C PHE A 47 -4.01 -3.18 -9.79
N GLN A 48 -4.11 -4.38 -9.22
CA GLN A 48 -5.37 -5.07 -8.98
C GLN A 48 -5.43 -5.59 -7.54
N TRP A 49 -6.43 -5.11 -6.78
CA TRP A 49 -6.79 -5.72 -5.49
C TRP A 49 -7.27 -7.16 -5.66
N GLU A 50 -7.04 -7.99 -4.65
CA GLU A 50 -7.33 -9.44 -4.67
C GLU A 50 -6.56 -10.21 -5.74
N GLY A 51 -5.55 -9.58 -6.35
CA GLY A 51 -4.50 -10.25 -7.10
C GLY A 51 -3.35 -10.67 -6.18
N GLU A 52 -2.29 -11.15 -6.80
CA GLU A 52 -1.07 -11.56 -6.09
C GLU A 52 0.19 -11.21 -6.88
N ASN A 53 1.30 -11.08 -6.15
CA ASN A 53 2.66 -10.97 -6.67
C ASN A 53 2.87 -9.86 -7.72
N PHE A 54 2.30 -8.66 -7.51
CA PHE A 54 2.54 -7.54 -8.43
C PHE A 54 4.04 -7.26 -8.63
N GLN A 55 4.85 -7.43 -7.58
CA GLN A 55 6.28 -7.10 -7.60
C GLN A 55 7.05 -7.89 -8.66
N ASP A 56 6.58 -9.09 -9.05
CA ASP A 56 7.27 -9.98 -10.00
C ASP A 56 7.39 -9.36 -11.40
N SER A 57 6.55 -8.35 -11.67
CA SER A 57 6.49 -7.62 -12.93
C SER A 57 6.52 -6.11 -12.73
N ALA A 58 7.03 -5.65 -11.58
CA ALA A 58 7.09 -4.25 -11.22
C ALA A 58 8.54 -3.74 -11.11
N GLU A 59 8.75 -2.50 -11.50
CA GLU A 59 10.01 -1.75 -11.35
C GLU A 59 9.75 -0.40 -10.67
N ASP A 60 10.80 0.19 -10.11
CA ASP A 60 10.76 1.50 -9.44
C ASP A 60 9.61 1.65 -8.42
N ILE A 61 9.42 0.62 -7.59
CA ILE A 61 8.35 0.58 -6.60
C ILE A 61 8.66 1.58 -5.48
N GLU A 62 7.76 2.52 -5.26
CA GLU A 62 7.86 3.54 -4.23
C GLU A 62 6.55 3.73 -3.48
N PHE A 63 6.68 4.14 -2.22
CA PHE A 63 5.56 4.57 -1.39
C PHE A 63 5.64 6.07 -1.19
N SER A 64 4.54 6.77 -1.46
CA SER A 64 4.41 8.20 -1.23
C SER A 64 3.21 8.54 -0.37
N ARG A 65 3.32 9.64 0.37
CA ARG A 65 2.20 10.27 1.11
C ARG A 65 1.84 11.53 0.36
N ASP A 66 0.89 11.42 -0.55
CA ASP A 66 0.53 12.51 -1.45
C ASP A 66 -0.48 13.41 -0.76
N GLU A 67 -0.10 14.67 -0.53
CA GLU A 67 -0.99 15.70 0.00
C GLU A 67 -2.09 16.01 -1.03
N ARG A 68 -3.35 15.92 -0.61
CA ARG A 68 -4.49 16.38 -1.41
C ARG A 68 -4.82 17.83 -1.12
N ASP A 69 -5.60 18.46 -2.01
CA ASP A 69 -6.06 19.85 -1.88
C ASP A 69 -6.88 20.11 -0.60
N ASP A 70 -7.48 19.07 -0.01
CA ASP A 70 -8.22 19.11 1.25
C ASP A 70 -7.33 19.01 2.50
N GLY A 71 -6.01 18.83 2.32
CA GLY A 71 -5.02 18.73 3.39
C GLY A 71 -4.85 17.33 3.97
N GLU A 72 -5.55 16.30 3.46
CA GLU A 72 -5.36 14.92 3.88
C GLU A 72 -4.36 14.20 2.97
N ALA A 73 -3.27 13.69 3.56
CA ALA A 73 -2.27 12.93 2.82
C ALA A 73 -2.75 11.48 2.61
N ILE A 74 -2.76 11.02 1.36
CA ILE A 74 -3.14 9.64 1.02
C ILE A 74 -1.91 8.73 0.86
N PRO A 75 -1.97 7.48 1.35
CA PRO A 75 -0.89 6.51 1.19
C PRO A 75 -0.96 5.87 -0.20
N VAL A 76 -0.09 6.28 -1.11
CA VAL A 76 -0.06 5.80 -2.50
C VAL A 76 1.13 4.88 -2.72
N LEU A 77 0.88 3.72 -3.32
CA LEU A 77 1.93 2.87 -3.89
C LEU A 77 2.04 3.19 -5.38
N ARG A 78 3.26 3.44 -5.86
CA ARG A 78 3.56 3.74 -7.26
C ARG A 78 4.61 2.75 -7.77
N ALA A 79 4.48 2.35 -9.03
CA ALA A 79 5.47 1.49 -9.69
C ALA A 79 5.33 1.61 -11.22
N GLN A 80 6.33 1.11 -11.94
CA GLN A 80 6.23 0.75 -13.36
C GLN A 80 5.81 -0.71 -13.47
N LEU A 81 4.64 -1.01 -14.03
CA LEU A 81 4.11 -2.37 -14.13
C LEU A 81 4.16 -2.88 -15.58
N GLY A 82 4.63 -4.12 -15.77
CA GLY A 82 4.63 -4.76 -17.09
C GLY A 82 3.22 -5.03 -17.60
N ASN A 83 2.94 -4.65 -18.85
CA ASN A 83 1.70 -4.96 -19.56
C ASN A 83 1.86 -6.17 -20.50
N LEU A 84 0.77 -6.62 -21.11
CA LEU A 84 0.75 -7.76 -22.04
C LEU A 84 1.45 -7.46 -23.38
N GLU A 85 1.71 -6.19 -23.69
CA GLU A 85 2.51 -5.76 -24.86
C GLU A 85 4.02 -5.83 -24.58
N GLY A 86 4.42 -6.12 -23.34
CA GLY A 86 5.82 -6.21 -22.90
C GLY A 86 6.45 -4.86 -22.56
N GLU A 87 5.62 -3.83 -22.37
CA GLU A 87 6.02 -2.49 -21.94
C GLU A 87 5.79 -2.32 -20.43
N ASN A 88 6.64 -1.53 -19.78
CA ASN A 88 6.40 -1.11 -18.40
C ASN A 88 5.65 0.23 -18.41
N VAL A 89 4.52 0.30 -17.70
CA VAL A 89 3.66 1.50 -17.64
C VAL A 89 3.53 1.99 -16.21
N SER A 90 3.49 3.31 -16.03
CA SER A 90 3.26 3.93 -14.72
C SER A 90 1.90 3.55 -14.17
N ALA A 91 1.87 3.02 -12.95
CA ALA A 91 0.66 2.74 -12.20
C ALA A 91 0.74 3.28 -10.78
N ASP A 92 -0.41 3.62 -10.21
CA ASP A 92 -0.54 3.97 -8.81
C ASP A 92 -1.81 3.39 -8.19
N ILE A 93 -1.77 3.14 -6.89
CA ILE A 93 -2.91 2.63 -6.13
C ILE A 93 -2.94 3.24 -4.74
N ASN A 94 -4.12 3.69 -4.33
CA ASN A 94 -4.34 4.25 -3.01
C ASN A 94 -4.57 3.13 -1.98
N LEU A 95 -3.58 2.89 -1.12
CA LEU A 95 -3.62 1.83 -0.12
C LEU A 95 -4.75 2.02 0.91
N ALA A 96 -5.22 3.24 1.12
CA ALA A 96 -6.32 3.52 2.03
C ALA A 96 -7.68 2.99 1.55
N GLU A 97 -7.79 2.56 0.29
CA GLU A 97 -9.04 2.03 -0.27
C GLU A 97 -9.41 0.67 0.31
N ARG A 98 -8.41 -0.18 0.59
CA ARG A 98 -8.63 -1.57 1.03
C ARG A 98 -7.75 -1.99 2.21
N ILE A 99 -6.95 -1.10 2.77
CA ILE A 99 -6.16 -1.39 3.97
C ILE A 99 -6.67 -0.52 5.14
N ALA A 100 -6.98 -1.19 6.25
CA ALA A 100 -7.46 -0.57 7.47
C ALA A 100 -6.53 -0.87 8.65
N ASN A 101 -6.62 -0.02 9.69
CA ASN A 101 -6.10 -0.35 11.02
C ASN A 101 -7.24 -1.01 11.83
N GLU A 102 -7.06 -2.27 12.20
CA GLU A 102 -7.90 -2.99 13.15
C GLU A 102 -7.11 -3.27 14.44
N ASP A 103 -7.37 -2.47 15.46
CA ASP A 103 -6.78 -2.60 16.81
C ASP A 103 -5.23 -2.67 16.84
N GLY A 104 -4.57 -1.89 15.98
CA GLY A 104 -3.11 -1.86 15.86
C GLY A 104 -2.56 -2.76 14.75
N HIS A 105 -3.43 -3.43 13.98
CA HIS A 105 -3.03 -4.35 12.92
C HIS A 105 -3.46 -3.85 11.53
N LEU A 106 -2.56 -3.94 10.55
CA LEU A 106 -2.87 -3.72 9.14
C LEU A 106 -3.70 -4.88 8.61
N VAL A 107 -4.92 -4.60 8.13
CA VAL A 107 -5.85 -5.61 7.62
C VAL A 107 -6.34 -5.21 6.24
N PHE A 108 -6.39 -6.18 5.32
CA PHE A 108 -7.08 -6.05 4.03
C PHE A 108 -8.59 -6.28 4.24
N ILE A 109 -9.39 -5.27 3.88
CA ILE A 109 -10.86 -5.26 3.97
C ILE A 109 -11.48 -5.42 2.60
#